data_AF-A0A7X2PNE2-F1
#
_entry.id   AF-A0A7X2PNE2-F1
#
_cell.length_a   1.000
_cell.length_b   1.000
_cell.length_c   1.000
_cell.angle_alpha   90.00
_cell.angle_beta   90.00
_cell.angle_gamma   90.00
#
_symmetry.space_group_name_H-M   'P 1'
#
loop_
_entity.id
_entity.type
_entity.pdbx_description
1 polymer ?
#
loop_
_entity_poly.entity_id
_entity_poly.type
_entity_poly.pdbx_seq_one_letter_code
_entity_poly.pdbx_strand_id
1 'polypeptide(L)'
;MPNNAVPYGDQFAHDSATLGEKLSDSADELKDRVSDFGRTADNSVDSSRDAAASGLQRAATALHEKASSLPGGERVSGMAHATAETLSSTADYVRDNDVSRMMSDVGGVVKKNPGPSLLAAVAIGFLVGRAFSGNRD
;
A
#
# COMPACT_ATOMS: atom_id res chain seq x y z
N MET A 1 -12.45 -2.12 -56.44
CA MET A 1 -12.94 -1.56 -55.17
C MET A 1 -11.72 -1.36 -54.27
N PRO A 2 -11.39 -0.13 -53.81
CA PRO A 2 -10.29 0.06 -52.88
C PRO A 2 -10.70 -0.37 -51.45
N ASN A 3 -9.82 -1.13 -50.79
CA ASN A 3 -10.00 -1.59 -49.42
C ASN A 3 -9.55 -0.48 -48.46
N ASN A 4 -10.50 0.13 -47.74
CA ASN A 4 -10.23 1.11 -46.70
C ASN A 4 -9.78 0.38 -45.42
N ALA A 5 -8.48 0.10 -45.30
CA ALA A 5 -7.88 -0.31 -44.03
C ALA A 5 -7.77 0.93 -43.13
N VAL A 6 -8.48 0.90 -42.01
CA VAL A 6 -8.49 1.94 -40.97
C VAL A 6 -7.07 2.15 -40.40
N PRO A 7 -6.52 3.38 -40.39
CA PRO A 7 -5.14 3.68 -39.98
C PRO A 7 -4.95 3.77 -38.45
N TYR A 8 -5.71 3.00 -37.68
CA TYR A 8 -5.67 3.07 -36.21
C TYR A 8 -4.51 2.27 -35.60
N GLY A 9 -3.87 1.34 -36.33
CA GLY A 9 -2.81 0.48 -35.79
C GLY A 9 -1.50 1.21 -35.46
N ASP A 10 -1.10 2.18 -36.27
CA ASP A 10 0.24 2.79 -36.18
C ASP A 10 0.38 3.80 -35.03
N GLN A 11 -0.71 4.47 -34.64
CA GLN A 11 -0.70 5.45 -33.53
C GLN A 11 -0.60 4.76 -32.16
N PHE A 12 -1.36 3.68 -31.95
CA PHE A 12 -1.27 2.90 -30.72
C PHE A 12 0.10 2.21 -30.56
N ALA A 13 0.73 1.79 -31.66
CA ALA A 13 2.07 1.20 -31.63
C ALA A 13 3.14 2.23 -31.22
N HIS A 14 3.04 3.48 -31.70
CA HIS A 14 3.97 4.55 -31.33
C HIS A 14 3.78 5.04 -29.88
N ASP A 15 2.53 5.18 -29.43
CA ASP A 15 2.24 5.58 -28.05
C ASP A 15 2.66 4.50 -27.06
N SER A 16 2.44 3.21 -27.39
CA SER A 16 2.90 2.11 -26.53
C SER A 16 4.42 1.94 -26.52
N ALA A 17 5.10 2.18 -27.64
CA ALA A 17 6.56 2.16 -27.70
C ALA A 17 7.18 3.28 -26.85
N THR A 18 6.67 4.51 -26.98
CA THR A 18 7.16 5.66 -26.19
C THR A 18 6.80 5.57 -24.72
N LEU A 19 5.62 5.03 -24.39
CA LEU A 19 5.23 4.75 -23.01
C LEU A 19 6.09 3.63 -22.43
N GLY A 20 6.36 2.58 -23.19
CA GLY A 20 7.25 1.48 -22.80
C GLY A 20 8.66 1.97 -22.50
N GLU A 21 9.22 2.84 -23.35
CA GLU A 21 10.55 3.42 -23.16
C GLU A 21 10.63 4.30 -21.90
N LYS A 22 9.64 5.16 -21.66
CA LYS A 22 9.55 5.95 -20.42
C LYS A 22 9.35 5.08 -19.17
N LEU A 23 8.59 3.99 -19.30
CA LEU A 23 8.38 3.05 -18.21
C LEU A 23 9.68 2.31 -17.88
N SER A 24 10.46 1.94 -18.89
CA SER A 24 11.77 1.32 -18.75
C SER A 24 12.77 2.25 -18.07
N ASP A 25 12.89 3.50 -18.52
CA ASP A 25 13.77 4.50 -17.89
C ASP A 25 13.37 4.75 -16.43
N SER A 26 12.06 4.88 -16.18
CA SER A 26 11.55 5.04 -14.81
C SER A 26 11.80 3.79 -13.97
N ALA A 27 11.70 2.60 -14.56
CA ALA A 27 11.93 1.34 -13.85
C ALA A 27 13.40 1.18 -13.44
N ASP A 28 14.34 1.62 -14.27
CA ASP A 28 15.77 1.59 -13.94
C ASP A 28 16.08 2.58 -12.80
N GLU A 29 15.57 3.81 -12.84
CA GLU A 29 15.72 4.76 -11.73
C GLU A 29 15.07 4.23 -10.43
N LEU A 30 13.87 3.66 -10.53
CA LEU A 30 13.18 3.06 -9.39
C LEU A 30 13.96 1.88 -8.81
N LYS A 31 14.60 1.06 -9.65
CA LYS A 31 15.40 -0.09 -9.22
C LYS A 31 16.63 0.33 -8.42
N ASP A 32 17.29 1.41 -8.83
CA ASP A 32 18.42 1.98 -8.11
C ASP A 32 17.98 2.52 -6.74
N ARG A 33 16.89 3.30 -6.70
CA ARG A 33 16.31 3.81 -5.45
C ARG A 33 15.90 2.70 -4.49
N VAL A 34 15.27 1.64 -5.00
CA VAL A 34 14.85 0.48 -4.20
C VAL A 34 16.07 -0.28 -3.65
N SER A 35 17.14 -0.40 -4.43
CA SER A 35 18.37 -1.07 -4.00
C SER A 35 19.07 -0.31 -2.86
N ASP A 36 19.13 1.02 -2.95
CA ASP A 36 19.68 1.87 -1.89
C ASP A 36 18.80 1.88 -0.63
N PHE A 37 17.48 1.89 -0.82
CA PHE A 37 16.52 1.79 0.27
C PHE A 37 16.64 0.45 1.01
N GLY A 38 16.75 -0.67 0.28
CA GLY A 38 16.93 -2.01 0.86
C GLY A 38 18.18 -2.11 1.74
N ARG A 39 19.26 -1.42 1.38
CA ARG A 39 20.50 -1.37 2.18
C ARG A 39 20.38 -0.50 3.45
N THR A 40 19.42 0.42 3.49
CA THR A 40 19.14 1.32 4.63
C THR A 40 18.06 0.76 5.57
N ALA A 41 17.16 -0.06 5.03
CA ALA A 41 16.01 -0.61 5.74
C ALA A 41 16.39 -1.52 6.92
N ASP A 42 17.49 -2.29 6.82
CA ASP A 42 17.93 -3.22 7.87
C ASP A 42 18.17 -2.53 9.23
N ASN A 43 18.58 -1.26 9.24
CA ASN A 43 18.82 -0.50 10.48
C ASN A 43 17.61 0.34 10.94
N SER A 44 16.57 0.45 10.11
CA SER A 44 15.43 1.35 10.34
C SER A 44 14.16 0.63 10.80
N VAL A 45 14.21 -0.69 10.94
CA VAL A 45 13.04 -1.51 11.27
C VAL A 45 12.45 -1.13 12.63
N ASP A 46 13.27 -0.95 13.67
CA ASP A 46 12.77 -0.58 15.01
C ASP A 46 12.02 0.75 14.98
N SER A 47 12.58 1.76 14.31
CA SER A 47 11.93 3.07 14.18
C SER A 47 10.66 3.02 13.33
N SER A 48 10.67 2.23 12.26
CA SER A 48 9.51 2.06 11.36
C SER A 48 8.36 1.34 12.06
N ARG A 49 8.70 0.32 12.84
CA ARG A 49 7.79 -0.46 13.66
C ARG A 49 7.13 0.40 14.73
N ASP A 50 7.90 1.23 15.43
CA ASP A 50 7.36 2.15 16.43
C ASP A 50 6.42 3.18 15.82
N ALA A 51 6.78 3.74 14.66
CA ALA A 51 5.95 4.68 13.92
C ALA A 51 4.64 4.02 13.43
N ALA A 52 4.73 2.81 12.87
CA ALA A 52 3.57 2.05 12.41
C ALA A 52 2.61 1.72 13.56
N ALA A 53 3.13 1.16 14.65
CA ALA A 53 2.34 0.85 15.83
C ALA A 53 1.72 2.13 16.45
N SER A 54 2.44 3.25 16.46
CA SER A 54 1.88 4.53 16.89
C SER A 54 0.75 5.03 15.99
N GLY A 55 0.87 4.85 14.68
CA GLY A 55 -0.19 5.19 13.72
C GLY A 55 -1.44 4.33 13.92
N LEU A 56 -1.25 3.02 14.10
CA LEU A 56 -2.33 2.08 14.41
C LEU A 56 -3.05 2.45 15.72
N GLN A 57 -2.29 2.79 16.76
CA GLN A 57 -2.86 3.22 18.04
C GLN A 57 -3.69 4.50 17.89
N ARG A 58 -3.20 5.49 17.13
CA ARG A 58 -3.95 6.72 16.86
C ARG A 58 -5.24 6.45 16.11
N ALA A 59 -5.22 5.55 15.13
CA ALA A 59 -6.41 5.14 14.39
C ALA A 59 -7.41 4.40 15.31
N ALA A 60 -6.92 3.51 16.17
CA ALA A 60 -7.73 2.84 17.18
C ALA A 60 -8.42 3.84 18.11
N THR A 61 -7.65 4.78 18.70
CA THR A 61 -8.17 5.84 19.58
C THR A 61 -9.21 6.69 18.86
N ALA A 62 -8.89 7.19 17.65
CA ALA A 62 -9.82 8.01 16.88
C ALA A 62 -11.13 7.28 16.55
N LEU A 63 -11.05 5.98 16.23
CA LEU A 63 -12.22 5.17 15.93
C LEU A 63 -13.02 4.85 17.19
N HIS A 64 -12.37 4.61 18.31
CA HIS A 64 -12.99 4.40 19.61
C HIS A 64 -13.74 5.65 20.09
N GLU A 65 -13.08 6.81 20.05
CA GLU A 65 -13.66 8.11 20.43
C GLU A 65 -14.84 8.50 19.54
N LYS A 66 -14.73 8.24 18.23
CA LYS A 66 -15.80 8.56 17.28
C LYS A 66 -16.86 7.48 17.16
N ALA A 67 -16.66 6.27 17.68
CA ALA A 67 -17.58 5.13 17.51
C ALA A 67 -19.05 5.48 17.82
N SER A 68 -19.28 6.18 18.93
CA SER A 68 -20.63 6.61 19.36
C SER A 68 -21.22 7.73 18.50
N SER A 69 -20.38 8.44 17.73
CA SER A 69 -20.78 9.52 16.81
C SER A 69 -20.93 9.06 15.36
N LEU A 70 -20.62 7.80 15.05
CA LEU A 70 -20.75 7.28 13.68
C LEU A 70 -22.23 7.11 13.29
N PRO A 71 -22.62 7.54 12.08
CA PRO A 71 -23.96 7.26 11.56
C PRO A 71 -24.14 5.74 11.38
N GLY A 72 -25.29 5.22 11.82
CA GLY A 72 -25.63 3.79 11.72
C GLY A 72 -25.92 3.08 13.06
N GLY A 73 -25.94 3.83 14.17
CA GLY A 73 -26.42 3.35 15.47
C GLY A 73 -25.50 2.33 16.16
N GLU A 74 -26.02 1.60 17.14
CA GLU A 74 -25.26 0.64 17.97
C GLU A 74 -24.42 -0.36 17.15
N ARG A 75 -24.93 -0.83 16.00
CA ARG A 75 -24.22 -1.81 15.17
C ARG A 75 -22.92 -1.25 14.59
N VAL A 76 -22.99 -0.03 14.03
CA VAL A 76 -21.79 0.62 13.47
C VAL A 76 -20.83 1.02 14.57
N SER A 77 -21.35 1.52 15.71
CA SER A 77 -20.54 1.80 16.89
C SER A 77 -19.82 0.56 17.42
N GLY A 78 -20.51 -0.59 17.49
CA GLY A 78 -19.91 -1.87 17.91
C GLY A 78 -18.84 -2.37 16.94
N MET A 79 -19.05 -2.23 15.63
CA MET A 79 -18.04 -2.55 14.62
C MET A 79 -16.82 -1.62 14.69
N ALA A 80 -17.04 -0.33 14.94
CA ALA A 80 -15.97 0.65 15.15
C ALA A 80 -15.15 0.30 16.39
N HIS A 81 -15.79 -0.09 17.49
CA HIS A 81 -15.11 -0.58 18.69
C HIS A 81 -14.29 -1.85 18.43
N ALA A 82 -14.86 -2.85 17.76
CA ALA A 82 -14.15 -4.08 17.43
C ALA A 82 -12.94 -3.84 16.50
N THR A 83 -13.09 -2.91 15.56
CA THR A 83 -12.00 -2.49 14.68
C THR A 83 -10.94 -1.72 15.45
N ALA A 84 -11.33 -0.83 16.37
CA ALA A 84 -10.40 -0.10 17.23
C ALA A 84 -9.57 -1.08 18.09
N GLU A 85 -10.21 -2.08 18.69
CA GLU A 85 -9.53 -3.11 19.48
C GLU A 85 -8.55 -3.93 18.62
N THR A 86 -8.98 -4.29 17.40
CA THR A 86 -8.12 -5.00 16.45
C THR A 86 -6.90 -4.15 16.08
N LEU A 87 -7.08 -2.85 15.83
CA LEU A 87 -5.99 -1.92 15.52
C LEU A 87 -5.04 -1.75 16.72
N SER A 88 -5.57 -1.67 17.95
CA SER A 88 -4.75 -1.60 19.18
C SER A 88 -3.94 -2.88 19.37
N SER A 89 -4.58 -4.06 19.26
CA SER A 89 -3.87 -5.35 19.35
C SER A 89 -2.82 -5.52 18.26
N THR A 90 -3.09 -5.01 17.05
CA THR A 90 -2.12 -5.01 15.96
C THR A 90 -0.96 -4.04 16.24
N ALA A 91 -1.22 -2.89 16.86
CA ALA A 91 -0.18 -1.95 17.28
C ALA A 91 0.77 -2.60 18.29
N ASP A 92 0.23 -3.29 19.30
CA ASP A 92 1.03 -4.03 20.28
C ASP A 92 1.79 -5.18 19.62
N TYR A 93 1.14 -5.94 18.75
CA TYR A 93 1.78 -7.02 18.00
C TYR A 93 2.97 -6.50 17.19
N VAL A 94 2.77 -5.41 16.45
CA VAL A 94 3.82 -4.79 15.66
C VAL A 94 4.93 -4.31 16.59
N ARG A 95 4.64 -3.72 17.77
CA ARG A 95 5.64 -3.20 18.71
C ARG A 95 6.40 -4.25 19.53
N ASP A 96 5.84 -5.45 19.69
CA ASP A 96 6.44 -6.52 20.51
C ASP A 96 7.02 -7.67 19.69
N ASN A 97 6.61 -7.87 18.42
CA ASN A 97 7.18 -8.88 17.52
C ASN A 97 8.22 -8.37 16.51
N ASP A 98 9.23 -9.21 16.22
CA ASP A 98 10.25 -8.99 15.21
C ASP A 98 9.65 -9.03 13.79
N VAL A 99 9.31 -7.84 13.29
CA VAL A 99 8.75 -7.63 11.95
C VAL A 99 9.75 -7.95 10.83
N SER A 100 11.06 -7.89 11.07
CA SER A 100 12.07 -8.24 10.05
C SER A 100 11.97 -9.71 9.66
N ARG A 101 11.83 -10.60 10.64
CA ARG A 101 11.70 -12.04 10.38
C ARG A 101 10.44 -12.35 9.57
N MET A 102 9.32 -11.69 9.89
CA MET A 102 8.06 -11.88 9.15
C MET A 102 8.14 -11.34 7.73
N MET A 103 8.82 -10.21 7.50
CA MET A 103 8.99 -9.63 6.16
C MET A 103 9.79 -10.55 5.23
N SER A 104 10.79 -11.26 5.77
CA SER A 104 11.53 -12.27 4.99
C SER A 104 10.61 -13.38 4.47
N ASP A 105 9.65 -13.84 5.27
CA ASP A 105 8.67 -14.84 4.86
C ASP A 105 7.67 -14.29 3.82
N VAL A 106 7.25 -13.03 3.98
CA VAL A 106 6.40 -12.33 3.00
C VAL A 106 7.08 -12.24 1.64
N GLY A 107 8.39 -11.98 1.60
CA GLY A 107 9.17 -11.99 0.36
C GLY A 107 9.03 -13.31 -0.43
N GLY A 108 8.99 -14.44 0.29
CA GLY A 108 8.73 -15.76 -0.28
C GLY A 108 7.34 -15.87 -0.93
N VAL A 109 6.30 -15.34 -0.27
CA VAL A 109 4.92 -15.32 -0.78
C VAL A 109 4.79 -14.47 -2.04
N VAL A 110 5.40 -13.28 -2.05
CA VAL A 110 5.39 -12.36 -3.20
C VAL A 110 6.05 -13.02 -4.41
N LYS A 111 7.21 -13.65 -4.19
CA LYS A 111 7.95 -14.35 -5.25
C LYS A 111 7.20 -15.57 -5.80
N LYS A 112 6.39 -16.23 -4.95
CA LYS A 112 5.58 -17.40 -5.33
C LYS A 112 4.28 -17.03 -6.02
N ASN A 113 3.71 -15.86 -5.74
CA ASN A 113 2.43 -15.39 -6.29
C ASN A 113 2.52 -13.93 -6.77
N PRO A 114 3.28 -13.63 -7.83
CA PRO A 114 3.54 -12.24 -8.24
C PRO A 114 2.27 -11.49 -8.66
N GLY A 115 1.33 -12.13 -9.38
CA GLY A 115 0.09 -11.50 -9.84
C GLY A 115 -0.82 -11.02 -8.70
N PRO A 116 -1.27 -11.92 -7.79
CA PRO A 116 -2.06 -11.54 -6.63
C PRO A 116 -1.37 -10.51 -5.73
N SER A 117 -0.05 -10.63 -5.57
CA SER A 117 0.73 -9.71 -4.73
C SER A 117 0.77 -8.29 -5.31
N LEU A 118 0.91 -8.15 -6.63
CA LEU A 118 0.85 -6.84 -7.30
C LEU A 118 -0.53 -6.18 -7.13
N LEU A 119 -1.61 -6.95 -7.27
CA LEU A 119 -2.97 -6.44 -7.04
C LEU A 119 -3.16 -5.95 -5.61
N ALA A 120 -2.68 -6.72 -4.63
CA ALA A 120 -2.70 -6.33 -3.23
C ALA A 120 -1.89 -5.04 -2.98
N ALA A 121 -0.69 -4.93 -3.58
CA ALA A 121 0.14 -3.73 -3.48
C ALA A 121 -0.56 -2.50 -4.05
N VAL A 122 -1.22 -2.62 -5.20
CA VAL A 122 -2.01 -1.52 -5.79
C VAL A 122 -3.15 -1.10 -4.86
N ALA A 123 -3.89 -2.06 -4.30
CA ALA A 123 -4.99 -1.78 -3.38
C ALA A 123 -4.50 -1.05 -2.11
N ILE A 124 -3.43 -1.54 -1.49
CA ILE A 124 -2.83 -0.93 -0.30
C ILE A 124 -2.31 0.47 -0.62
N GLY A 125 -1.55 0.62 -1.72
CA GLY A 125 -1.00 1.92 -2.15
C GLY A 125 -2.10 2.94 -2.43
N PHE A 126 -3.20 2.54 -3.06
CA PHE A 126 -4.36 3.39 -3.28
C PHE A 126 -5.01 3.84 -1.97
N LEU A 127 -5.23 2.93 -1.01
CA LEU A 127 -5.84 3.26 0.28
C LEU A 127 -4.97 4.25 1.07
N VAL A 128 -3.66 4.01 1.11
CA VAL A 128 -2.69 4.92 1.75
C VAL A 128 -2.72 6.29 1.06
N GLY A 129 -2.60 6.33 -0.26
CA GLY A 129 -2.66 7.58 -1.03
C GLY A 129 -3.98 8.33 -0.80
N ARG A 130 -5.10 7.62 -0.74
CA ARG A 130 -6.43 8.19 -0.47
C ARG A 130 -6.53 8.80 0.93
N ALA A 131 -5.95 8.16 1.93
CA ALA A 131 -5.95 8.65 3.32
C ALA A 131 -5.16 9.96 3.45
N PHE A 132 -3.98 10.05 2.81
CA PHE A 132 -3.17 11.28 2.83
C PHE A 132 -3.70 12.38 1.90
N SER A 133 -4.43 12.02 0.84
CA SER A 133 -5.06 13.00 -0.06
C SER A 133 -6.22 13.75 0.58
N GLY A 134 -6.88 13.18 1.60
CA GLY A 134 -8.03 13.79 2.28
C GLY A 134 -7.69 14.91 3.27
N ASN A 135 -6.41 15.24 3.48
CA ASN A 135 -5.97 16.25 4.44
C ASN A 135 -5.47 17.56 3.77
N ARG A 136 -5.83 17.77 2.50
CA ARG A 136 -5.66 19.06 1.79
C ARG A 136 -7.05 19.65 1.55
N ASP A 137 -7.50 20.45 2.51
CA ASP A 137 -8.47 21.53 2.30
C ASP A 137 -7.72 22.87 2.36
#